data_AF-A0A920VF44-F1
#
_entry.id   AF-A0A920VF44-F1
#
_cell.length_a   1.000
_cell.length_b   1.000
_cell.length_c   1.000
_cell.angle_alpha   90.00
_cell.angle_beta   90.00
_cell.angle_gamma   90.00
#
_symmetry.space_group_name_H-M   'P 1'
#
loop_
_entity.id
_entity.type
_entity.pdbx_description
1 polymer ?
#
loop_
_entity_poly.entity_id
_entity_poly.type
_entity_poly.pdbx_seq_one_letter_code
_entity_poly.pdbx_strand_id
1 'polypeptide(L)' 'MQESHKRVQWVYGSTNDKELEDRYDQWAADYDSDLSQEFDWKAPQNATAVFAKHVDRALTYSMQGQGLDWWASV' A
#
# COMPACT_ATOMS: atom_id res chain seq x y z
N MET A 1 -21.40 3.80 -6.76
CA MET A 1 -19.92 3.67 -6.73
C MET A 1 -19.53 2.62 -7.76
N GLN A 2 -18.51 2.85 -8.57
CA GLN A 2 -18.06 1.85 -9.55
C GLN A 2 -17.29 0.73 -8.86
N GLU A 3 -17.54 -0.52 -9.23
CA GLU A 3 -16.89 -1.71 -8.70
C GLU A 3 -15.35 -1.59 -8.79
N SER A 4 -14.63 -2.11 -7.78
CA SER A 4 -13.15 -2.07 -7.66
C SER A 4 -12.43 -2.42 -8.97
N HIS A 5 -12.91 -3.45 -9.66
CA HIS A 5 -12.37 -3.95 -10.92
C HIS A 5 -12.53 -2.98 -12.10
N LYS A 6 -13.53 -2.09 -12.08
CA LYS A 6 -13.70 -1.04 -13.10
C LYS A 6 -12.73 0.12 -12.88
N ARG A 7 -12.33 0.38 -11.63
CA ARG A 7 -11.40 1.46 -11.28
C ARG A 7 -9.98 1.14 -11.77
N VAL A 8 -9.50 -0.11 -11.64
CA VAL A 8 -8.17 -0.48 -12.16
C VAL A 8 -8.12 -0.45 -13.71
N GLN A 9 -9.21 -0.82 -14.39
CA GLN A 9 -9.29 -0.70 -15.86
C GLN A 9 -9.17 0.74 -16.35
N TRP A 10 -9.70 1.70 -15.58
CA TRP A 10 -9.57 3.13 -15.87
C TRP A 10 -8.13 3.64 -15.74
N VAL A 11 -7.35 3.12 -14.77
CA VAL A 11 -5.91 3.39 -14.64
C VAL A 11 -5.16 2.88 -15.87
N TYR A 12 -5.43 1.65 -16.33
CA TYR A 12 -4.82 1.10 -17.54
C TYR A 12 -5.18 1.85 -18.83
N GLY A 13 -6.31 2.57 -18.84
CA GLY A 13 -6.73 3.41 -19.96
C GLY A 13 -6.02 4.77 -20.05
N SER A 14 -4.96 5.01 -19.27
CA SER A 14 -4.18 6.25 -19.33
C SER A 14 -3.41 6.38 -20.65
N THR A 15 -3.26 7.62 -21.13
CA THR A 15 -2.65 7.91 -22.44
C THR A 15 -1.23 8.45 -22.35
N ASN A 16 -0.79 8.84 -21.15
CA ASN A 16 0.54 9.35 -20.86
C ASN A 16 0.93 9.08 -19.40
N ASP A 17 2.22 9.25 -19.09
CA ASP A 17 2.80 8.90 -17.79
C ASP A 17 2.24 9.73 -16.63
N LYS A 18 2.00 11.03 -16.84
CA LYS A 18 1.44 11.93 -15.82
C LYS A 18 0.02 11.50 -15.44
N GLU A 19 -0.79 11.18 -16.44
CA GLU A 19 -2.15 10.70 -16.26
C GLU A 19 -2.17 9.32 -15.58
N LEU A 20 -1.24 8.43 -15.93
CA LEU A 20 -1.10 7.12 -15.30
C LEU A 20 -0.78 7.25 -13.81
N GLU A 21 0.20 8.09 -13.46
CA GLU A 21 0.58 8.42 -12.09
C GLU A 21 -0.63 8.95 -11.30
N ASP A 22 -1.28 10.01 -11.79
CA ASP A 22 -2.39 10.65 -11.07
C ASP A 22 -3.58 9.70 -10.87
N ARG A 23 -3.84 8.81 -11.83
CA ARG A 23 -4.91 7.81 -11.73
C ARG A 23 -4.53 6.66 -10.81
N TYR A 24 -3.27 6.23 -10.84
CA TYR A 24 -2.76 5.22 -9.94
C TYR A 24 -2.88 5.68 -8.49
N ASP A 25 -2.48 6.91 -8.18
CA ASP A 25 -2.60 7.48 -6.83
C ASP A 25 -4.05 7.49 -6.35
N GLN A 26 -4.97 7.91 -7.21
CA GLN A 26 -6.40 7.92 -6.89
C GLN A 26 -6.97 6.52 -6.66
N TRP A 27 -6.59 5.54 -7.47
CA TRP A 27 -7.05 4.17 -7.32
C TRP A 27 -6.43 3.48 -6.09
N ALA A 28 -5.14 3.67 -5.87
CA ALA A 28 -4.38 3.04 -4.80
C ALA A 28 -4.83 3.51 -3.41
N ALA A 29 -5.34 4.74 -3.29
CA ALA A 29 -5.87 5.28 -2.04
C ALA A 29 -6.98 4.40 -1.41
N ASP A 30 -7.79 3.76 -2.24
CA ASP A 30 -8.90 2.91 -1.80
C ASP A 30 -8.57 1.40 -1.85
N TYR A 31 -7.42 1.01 -2.41
CA TYR A 31 -7.10 -0.38 -2.75
C TYR A 31 -7.10 -1.33 -1.54
N ASP A 32 -6.40 -0.95 -0.47
CA ASP A 32 -6.34 -1.77 0.76
C ASP A 32 -7.72 -1.91 1.42
N SER A 33 -8.52 -0.85 1.35
CA SER A 33 -9.89 -0.84 1.87
C SER A 33 -10.79 -1.78 1.07
N ASP A 34 -10.75 -1.69 -0.27
CA ASP A 34 -11.51 -2.58 -1.16
C ASP A 34 -11.16 -4.06 -0.92
N LEU A 35 -9.87 -4.40 -0.78
CA LEU A 35 -9.42 -5.77 -0.48
C LEU A 35 -9.96 -6.29 0.85
N SER A 36 -9.93 -5.45 1.89
CA SER A 36 -10.43 -5.82 3.20
C SER A 36 -11.96 -6.03 3.21
N GLN A 37 -12.71 -5.21 2.47
CA GLN A 37 -14.17 -5.25 2.47
C GLN A 37 -14.75 -6.34 1.55
N GLU A 38 -14.17 -6.52 0.36
CA GLU A 38 -14.68 -7.48 -0.63
C GLU A 38 -14.19 -8.92 -0.37
N PHE A 39 -13.01 -9.08 0.25
CA PHE A 39 -12.36 -10.39 0.39
C PHE A 39 -11.99 -10.77 1.83
N ASP A 40 -12.31 -9.93 2.83
CA ASP A 40 -11.82 -10.06 4.21
C ASP A 40 -10.30 -10.27 4.28
N TRP A 41 -9.58 -9.59 3.38
CA TRP A 41 -8.14 -9.76 3.23
C TRP A 41 -7.40 -9.25 4.48
N LYS A 42 -6.90 -10.20 5.29
CA LYS A 42 -6.16 -9.94 6.55
C LYS A 42 -4.68 -10.33 6.49
N ALA A 43 -4.15 -10.62 5.30
CA ALA A 43 -2.80 -11.16 5.16
C ALA A 43 -1.70 -10.23 5.72
N PRO A 44 -1.71 -8.90 5.49
CA PRO A 44 -0.72 -7.98 6.06
C PRO A 44 -0.76 -7.99 7.59
N GLN A 45 -1.95 -7.90 8.17
CA GLN A 45 -2.14 -7.89 9.63
C GLN A 45 -1.67 -9.21 10.25
N ASN A 46 -2.01 -10.34 9.63
CA ASN A 46 -1.59 -11.66 10.09
C ASN A 46 -0.07 -11.84 9.97
N ALA A 47 0.52 -11.42 8.85
CA ALA A 47 1.96 -11.47 8.65
C ALA A 47 2.71 -10.61 9.67
N THR A 48 2.25 -9.37 9.92
CA THR A 48 2.80 -8.49 10.95
C THR A 48 2.66 -9.10 12.35
N ALA A 49 1.51 -9.71 12.66
CA ALA A 49 1.28 -10.36 13.95
C ALA A 49 2.20 -11.57 14.18
N VAL A 50 2.51 -12.33 13.12
CA VAL A 50 3.50 -13.41 13.19
C VAL A 50 4.90 -12.85 13.33
N PHE A 51 5.27 -11.88 12.49
CA PHE A 51 6.58 -11.24 12.52
C PHE A 51 6.90 -10.64 13.89
N ALA A 52 5.95 -9.93 14.50
CA ALA A 52 6.10 -9.32 15.82
C ALA A 52 6.32 -10.33 16.96
N LYS A 53 5.91 -11.60 16.78
CA LYS A 53 6.18 -12.67 17.76
C LYS A 53 7.61 -13.21 17.67
N HIS A 54 8.27 -13.04 16.53
CA HIS A 54 9.56 -13.68 16.24
C HIS A 54 10.74 -12.71 16.12
N VAL A 55 10.47 -11.41 15.95
CA VAL A 55 11.52 -10.38 15.98
C VAL A 55 11.76 -9.88 17.40
N ASP A 56 13.04 -9.83 17.79
CA ASP A 56 13.45 -9.25 19.07
C ASP A 56 13.14 -7.74 19.08
N ARG A 57 12.55 -7.24 20.17
CA ARG A 57 12.07 -5.87 20.30
C ARG A 57 13.20 -4.84 20.13
N ALA A 58 14.45 -5.24 20.38
CA ALA A 58 15.64 -4.43 20.15
C ALA A 58 15.90 -4.13 18.66
N LEU A 59 15.51 -5.01 17.74
CA LEU A 59 15.62 -4.79 16.29
C LEU A 59 14.57 -3.79 15.78
N THR A 60 13.39 -3.75 16.42
CA THR A 60 12.31 -2.81 16.07
C THR A 60 12.69 -1.34 16.33
N TYR A 61 13.44 -1.08 17.41
CA TYR A 61 13.96 0.28 17.71
C TYR A 61 14.95 0.78 16.65
N SER A 62 15.78 -0.12 16.10
CA SER A 62 16.73 0.21 15.03
C SER A 62 16.03 0.59 13.72
N MET A 63 14.90 -0.05 13.39
CA MET A 63 14.14 0.26 12.16
C MET A 63 13.32 1.55 12.24
N GLN A 64 12.87 1.97 13.42
CA GLN A 64 12.24 3.29 13.61
C GLN A 64 13.24 4.45 13.49
N GLY A 65 14.54 4.19 13.64
CA GLY A 65 15.60 5.19 13.58
C GLY A 65 16.21 5.45 12.20
N GLN A 66 15.77 4.76 11.13
CA GLN A 66 16.40 4.85 9.80
C GLN A 66 15.41 5.16 8.65
N GLY A 67 14.31 5.84 8.93
CA GLY A 67 13.20 5.98 7.97
C GLY A 67 12.84 7.37 7.45
N LEU A 68 13.46 8.46 7.92
CA LEU A 68 13.00 9.82 7.57
C LEU A 68 14.00 10.70 6.79
N ASP A 69 15.22 10.24 6.50
CA ASP A 69 16.24 11.09 5.82
C ASP A 69 16.57 10.68 4.37
N TRP A 70 15.94 9.64 3.80
CA TRP A 70 16.31 9.14 2.47
C TRP A 70 15.55 9.73 1.28
N TRP A 71 14.52 10.55 1.51
CA TRP A 71 13.66 11.13 0.45
C TRP A 71 13.84 12.64 0.27
N ALA A 72 14.67 13.29 1.09
CA ALA A 72 14.92 14.74 1.01
C ALA A 72 16.13 15.12 0.11
N SER A 73 16.66 14.19 -0.69
CA SER A 73 17.87 14.43 -1.52
C SER A 73 17.78 13.89 -2.96
N VAL A 74 16.58 13.67 -3.49
CA VAL A 74 16.35 13.39 -4.92
C VAL A 74 15.30 14.34 -5.48
#